data_AF-A0A7X9FVY4-F1
#
_entry.id   AF-A0A7X9FVY4-F1
#
_cell.length_a   1.000
_cell.length_b   1.000
_cell.length_c   1.000
_cell.angle_alpha   90.00
_cell.angle_beta   90.00
_cell.angle_gamma   90.00
#
_symmetry.space_group_name_H-M   'P 1'
#
loop_
_entity.id
_entity.type
_entity.pdbx_description
1 polymer ?
#
loop_
_entity_poly.entity_id
_entity_poly.type
_entity_poly.pdbx_seq_one_letter_code
_entity_poly.pdbx_strand_id
1 'polypeptide(L)'
;FPASGLPEDTGYTRRSEPVEVKVLNSAPPAMPKIAYVIPSFKWERNKAGNQVRSTRKSALRVYIERPWYSSGEGELLAVILPPGLEITPKKKITSQATIVTRPQTETSHQAQTQVQAQARPQVQKKIVTPQVGIRIPAVAEEYKPYVTMWGNDPIWRSGSSWPQEYPSPEAFPSAVEIMAGLPLLELPEEKRFIAVGHEVEYDRERGLWYCDLELDPGQAYFPFIRLALARFQPDSVPGAHLSKVVMTNLAQILPERNLAVTFNRSNLAEIGFTLSGVSYSRGQAAVGPGVVEVSLETKKFNLPEELGWEPVQGTTVTLKPQNAGAMETSSYIWKGNLKLPKGIKIKDYRLAIREYEIFDTDEVDKTVRTTALVTKKYKRLVYAEIIKLLDL
;
A
#
# COMPACT_ATOMS: atom_id res chain seq x y z
N PHE A 1 -66.34 13.71 38.93
CA PHE A 1 -66.15 14.86 38.02
C PHE A 1 -65.38 14.37 36.80
N PRO A 2 -65.80 14.75 35.58
CA PRO A 2 -65.40 14.10 34.34
C PRO A 2 -63.94 14.41 34.00
N ALA A 3 -63.32 13.51 33.23
CA ALA A 3 -62.05 13.74 32.56
C ALA A 3 -62.17 14.98 31.65
N SER A 4 -61.74 16.14 32.16
CA SER A 4 -61.55 17.34 31.36
C SER A 4 -60.33 17.11 30.47
N GLY A 5 -60.59 17.08 29.17
CA GLY A 5 -59.59 16.92 28.12
C GLY A 5 -58.40 17.86 28.31
N LEU A 6 -57.21 17.31 28.14
CA LEU A 6 -56.05 18.12 27.81
C LEU A 6 -56.36 18.83 26.48
N PRO A 7 -56.15 20.15 26.38
CA PRO A 7 -56.30 20.85 25.11
C PRO A 7 -55.42 20.18 24.05
N GLU A 8 -56.03 19.69 22.97
CA GLU A 8 -55.28 19.43 21.74
C GLU A 8 -54.68 20.75 21.27
N ASP A 9 -53.39 20.74 20.94
CA ASP A 9 -52.56 21.89 20.57
C ASP A 9 -52.14 22.86 21.69
N THR A 10 -51.29 22.38 22.61
CA THR A 10 -50.24 23.25 23.16
C THR A 10 -49.20 23.48 22.07
N GLY A 11 -49.35 24.55 21.28
CA GLY A 11 -48.50 24.97 20.16
C GLY A 11 -47.06 25.37 20.54
N TYR A 12 -46.31 24.49 21.21
CA TYR A 12 -44.91 24.68 21.58
C TYR A 12 -43.95 23.83 20.73
N THR A 13 -44.38 23.28 19.59
CA THR A 13 -43.49 22.54 18.69
C THR A 13 -43.02 23.45 17.57
N ARG A 14 -41.80 23.99 17.69
CA ARG A 14 -41.11 24.67 16.58
C ARG A 14 -40.26 23.66 15.83
N ARG A 15 -40.64 23.34 14.59
CA ARG A 15 -39.79 22.54 13.69
C ARG A 15 -38.67 23.44 13.17
N SER A 16 -37.42 23.01 13.36
CA SER A 16 -36.25 23.61 12.73
C SER A 16 -35.69 22.65 11.68
N GLU A 17 -34.76 23.16 10.87
CA GLU A 17 -33.89 22.29 10.10
C GLU A 17 -33.16 21.31 11.04
N PRO A 18 -32.96 20.05 10.64
CA PRO A 18 -32.17 19.08 11.40
C PRO A 18 -30.78 19.63 11.71
N VAL A 19 -30.32 19.44 12.94
CA VAL A 19 -28.96 19.78 13.37
C VAL A 19 -28.22 18.50 13.68
N GLU A 20 -27.02 18.37 13.13
CA GLU A 20 -26.10 17.29 13.48
C GLU A 20 -25.42 17.61 14.81
N VAL A 21 -25.58 16.72 15.79
CA VAL A 21 -24.94 16.83 17.10
C VAL A 21 -24.04 15.63 17.30
N LYS A 22 -22.73 15.88 17.47
CA LYS A 22 -21.77 14.84 17.83
C LYS A 22 -21.92 14.49 19.31
N VAL A 23 -22.32 13.26 19.59
CA VAL A 23 -22.34 12.71 20.95
C VAL A 23 -21.03 11.95 21.16
N LEU A 24 -20.13 12.53 21.97
CA LEU A 24 -18.81 11.95 22.23
C LEU A 24 -18.93 10.68 23.08
N ASN A 25 -18.11 9.68 22.81
CA ASN A 25 -18.00 8.53 23.72
C ASN A 25 -17.36 8.96 25.04
N SER A 26 -17.88 8.44 26.16
CA SER A 26 -17.37 8.70 27.51
C SER A 26 -16.54 7.56 28.08
N ALA A 27 -16.39 6.46 27.36
CA ALA A 27 -15.62 5.28 27.74
C ALA A 27 -14.67 4.87 26.61
N PRO A 28 -13.46 4.37 26.92
CA PRO A 28 -12.53 3.87 25.90
C PRO A 28 -13.17 2.79 25.03
N PRO A 29 -12.85 2.74 23.71
CA PRO A 29 -13.26 1.65 22.85
C PRO A 29 -12.78 0.28 23.37
N ALA A 30 -13.46 -0.79 22.97
CA ALA A 30 -13.03 -2.14 23.27
C ALA A 30 -11.68 -2.46 22.57
N MET A 31 -10.90 -3.36 23.16
CA MET A 31 -9.65 -3.83 22.56
C MET A 31 -9.90 -4.49 21.19
N PRO A 32 -9.08 -4.24 20.15
CA PRO A 32 -9.25 -4.88 18.86
C PRO A 32 -8.88 -6.36 18.94
N LYS A 33 -9.78 -7.23 18.46
CA LYS A 33 -9.53 -8.67 18.34
C LYS A 33 -8.91 -8.97 16.99
N ILE A 34 -7.58 -8.87 16.90
CA ILE A 34 -6.85 -9.09 15.64
C ILE A 34 -6.87 -10.59 15.30
N ALA A 35 -7.46 -10.93 14.16
CA ALA A 35 -7.50 -12.31 13.68
C ALA A 35 -6.16 -12.70 13.03
N TYR A 36 -5.69 -11.90 12.06
CA TYR A 36 -4.41 -12.09 11.38
C TYR A 36 -4.06 -10.87 10.51
N VAL A 37 -2.77 -10.76 10.13
CA VAL A 37 -2.26 -9.74 9.20
C VAL A 37 -1.69 -10.45 7.98
N ILE A 38 -2.07 -10.02 6.78
CA ILE A 38 -1.52 -10.55 5.53
C ILE A 38 -1.10 -9.43 4.59
N PRO A 39 -0.13 -9.66 3.70
CA PRO A 39 0.09 -8.77 2.57
C PRO A 39 -1.15 -8.64 1.68
N SER A 40 -1.36 -7.45 1.16
CA SER A 40 -2.36 -7.15 0.13
C SER A 40 -1.73 -6.33 -0.99
N PHE A 41 -2.32 -6.39 -2.18
CA PHE A 41 -1.79 -5.75 -3.37
C PHE A 41 -2.89 -5.06 -4.15
N LYS A 42 -2.55 -3.92 -4.74
CA LYS A 42 -3.41 -3.20 -5.67
C LYS A 42 -2.65 -2.95 -6.97
N TRP A 43 -3.30 -3.25 -8.10
CA TRP A 43 -2.76 -2.95 -9.42
C TRP A 43 -3.52 -1.79 -10.05
N GLU A 44 -2.78 -0.79 -10.53
CA GLU A 44 -3.33 0.32 -11.31
C GLU A 44 -2.71 0.26 -12.70
N ARG A 45 -3.55 0.00 -13.71
CA ARG A 45 -3.12 -0.07 -15.12
C ARG A 45 -3.66 1.10 -15.92
N ASN A 46 -2.80 1.63 -16.78
CA ASN A 46 -3.18 2.65 -17.74
C ASN A 46 -2.49 2.37 -19.09
N LYS A 47 -3.22 2.55 -20.18
CA LYS A 47 -2.71 2.47 -21.55
C LYS A 47 -2.69 3.87 -22.16
N ALA A 48 -1.51 4.31 -22.59
CA ALA A 48 -1.32 5.60 -23.24
C ALA A 48 -0.49 5.41 -24.51
N GLY A 49 -1.11 5.63 -25.68
CA GLY A 49 -0.44 5.49 -26.97
C GLY A 49 0.10 4.07 -27.20
N ASN A 50 1.41 3.93 -27.32
CA ASN A 50 2.11 2.66 -27.52
C ASN A 50 2.67 2.06 -26.22
N GLN A 51 2.26 2.56 -25.06
CA GLN A 51 2.77 2.13 -23.77
C GLN A 51 1.64 1.71 -22.83
N VAL A 52 1.81 0.55 -22.20
CA VAL A 52 1.00 0.10 -21.07
C VAL A 52 1.83 0.26 -19.81
N ARG A 53 1.29 0.96 -18.81
CA ARG A 53 1.86 1.11 -17.47
C ARG A 53 1.04 0.32 -16.48
N SER A 54 1.71 -0.37 -15.56
CA SER A 54 1.11 -1.07 -14.45
C SER A 54 1.88 -0.75 -13.18
N THR A 55 1.19 -0.27 -12.15
CA THR A 55 1.77 -0.03 -10.83
C THR A 55 1.18 -1.05 -9.86
N ARG A 56 2.03 -1.90 -9.29
CA ARG A 56 1.68 -2.77 -8.15
C ARG A 56 2.07 -2.05 -6.86
N LYS A 57 1.06 -1.60 -6.13
CA LYS A 57 1.18 -1.14 -4.75
C LYS A 57 1.05 -2.30 -3.78
N SER A 58 1.67 -2.16 -2.60
CA SER A 58 1.56 -3.13 -1.51
C SER A 58 1.00 -2.47 -0.26
N ALA A 59 0.26 -3.25 0.51
CA ALA A 59 -0.27 -2.87 1.82
C ALA A 59 -0.28 -4.07 2.75
N LEU A 60 -0.56 -3.85 4.03
CA LEU A 60 -0.88 -4.90 4.99
C LEU A 60 -2.37 -4.85 5.30
N ARG A 61 -3.07 -5.94 5.02
CA ARG A 61 -4.47 -6.11 5.44
C ARG A 61 -4.52 -6.74 6.82
N VAL A 62 -5.08 -6.01 7.77
CA VAL A 62 -5.37 -6.48 9.12
C VAL A 62 -6.82 -6.96 9.17
N TYR A 63 -7.04 -8.25 9.46
CA TYR A 63 -8.39 -8.77 9.72
C TYR A 63 -8.70 -8.76 11.21
N ILE A 64 -9.92 -8.41 11.54
CA ILE A 64 -10.40 -8.15 12.90
C ILE A 64 -11.72 -8.89 13.12
N GLU A 65 -11.83 -9.56 14.26
CA GLU A 65 -13.05 -10.27 14.64
C GLU A 65 -14.21 -9.30 14.94
N ARG A 66 -15.42 -9.82 14.80
CA ARG A 66 -16.64 -9.13 15.23
C ARG A 66 -16.78 -9.12 16.77
N PRO A 67 -17.50 -8.14 17.34
CA PRO A 67 -18.03 -6.91 16.72
C PRO A 67 -16.96 -5.81 16.60
N TRP A 68 -17.17 -4.81 15.74
CA TRP A 68 -16.32 -3.61 15.64
C TRP A 68 -16.89 -2.48 16.49
N TYR A 69 -17.69 -1.56 15.96
CA TYR A 69 -18.15 -0.35 16.66
C TYR A 69 -18.57 -0.58 18.13
N SER A 70 -17.73 -0.12 19.04
CA SER A 70 -17.84 -0.22 20.50
C SER A 70 -17.95 1.16 21.16
N SER A 71 -17.41 2.20 20.53
CA SER A 71 -17.50 3.60 20.96
C SER A 71 -18.35 4.46 20.01
N GLY A 72 -19.04 3.84 19.05
CA GLY A 72 -19.97 4.51 18.13
C GLY A 72 -19.45 4.59 16.70
N GLU A 73 -20.13 5.39 15.89
CA GLU A 73 -19.75 5.65 14.49
C GLU A 73 -18.39 6.33 14.40
N GLY A 74 -17.64 6.05 13.32
CA GLY A 74 -16.34 6.68 13.07
C GLY A 74 -15.15 6.02 13.78
N GLU A 75 -15.35 4.90 14.48
CA GLU A 75 -14.26 4.14 15.10
C GLU A 75 -13.26 3.61 14.06
N LEU A 76 -11.99 4.00 14.22
CA LEU A 76 -10.85 3.70 13.35
C LEU A 76 -9.95 2.63 13.98
N LEU A 77 -9.15 1.96 13.15
CA LEU A 77 -8.00 1.18 13.63
C LEU A 77 -6.77 2.11 13.64
N ALA A 78 -6.23 2.38 14.81
CA ALA A 78 -5.02 3.17 14.96
C ALA A 78 -3.77 2.29 15.03
N VAL A 79 -2.75 2.69 14.28
CA VAL A 79 -1.36 2.30 14.50
C VAL A 79 -0.77 3.24 15.54
N ILE A 80 -0.20 2.69 16.61
CA ILE A 80 0.37 3.47 17.71
C ILE A 80 1.85 3.71 17.47
N LEU A 81 2.27 4.97 17.54
CA LEU A 81 3.65 5.44 17.36
C LEU A 81 4.18 6.05 18.68
N PRO A 82 5.52 6.09 18.87
CA PRO A 82 6.12 6.62 20.10
C PRO A 82 5.89 8.13 20.30
N PRO A 83 6.12 8.64 21.53
CA PRO A 83 6.05 10.06 21.85
C PRO A 83 7.07 10.90 21.10
N GLY A 84 6.83 12.22 21.04
CA GLY A 84 7.87 13.21 20.70
C GLY A 84 8.16 13.35 19.21
N LEU A 85 7.29 12.84 18.33
CA LEU A 85 7.36 13.14 16.89
C LEU A 85 6.62 14.44 16.59
N GLU A 86 7.23 15.27 15.76
CA GLU A 86 6.55 16.42 15.15
C GLU A 86 5.52 15.90 14.15
N ILE A 87 4.25 16.27 14.34
CA ILE A 87 3.17 15.82 13.46
C ILE A 87 2.81 16.94 12.50
N THR A 88 2.74 16.62 11.21
CA THR A 88 2.00 17.45 10.24
C THR A 88 0.54 17.00 10.24
N PRO A 89 -0.43 17.83 10.67
CA PRO A 89 -1.83 17.41 10.75
C PRO A 89 -2.38 17.04 9.36
N LYS A 90 -2.90 15.82 9.21
CA LYS A 90 -3.79 15.47 8.10
C LYS A 90 -5.23 15.56 8.61
N LYS A 91 -5.99 16.55 8.13
CA LYS A 91 -7.42 16.65 8.43
C LYS A 91 -8.23 15.99 7.31
N LYS A 92 -9.26 15.23 7.68
CA LYS A 92 -10.20 14.58 6.76
C LYS A 92 -10.71 15.58 5.70
N ILE A 93 -10.37 15.38 4.43
CA ILE A 93 -11.05 16.08 3.33
C ILE A 93 -12.42 15.44 3.24
N THR A 94 -13.44 16.11 3.79
CA THR A 94 -14.83 15.69 3.60
C THR A 94 -15.16 15.90 2.13
N SER A 95 -15.17 14.83 1.34
CA SER A 95 -15.84 14.84 0.05
C SER A 95 -17.30 15.10 0.33
N GLN A 96 -17.77 16.32 0.02
CA GLN A 96 -19.19 16.61 0.03
C GLN A 96 -19.86 15.58 -0.87
N ALA A 97 -20.68 14.71 -0.28
CA ALA A 97 -21.55 13.83 -1.01
C ALA A 97 -22.38 14.72 -1.95
N THR A 98 -22.08 14.67 -3.25
CA THR A 98 -22.90 15.32 -4.25
C THR A 98 -24.22 14.56 -4.24
N ILE A 99 -25.22 15.14 -3.58
CA ILE A 99 -26.61 14.69 -3.70
C ILE A 99 -26.92 14.76 -5.20
N VAL A 100 -27.10 13.59 -5.81
CA VAL A 100 -27.56 13.47 -7.18
C VAL A 100 -29.04 13.84 -7.18
N THR A 101 -29.32 15.14 -7.21
CA THR A 101 -30.66 15.64 -7.51
C THR A 101 -30.84 15.55 -9.02
N ARG A 102 -31.73 14.65 -9.46
CA ARG A 102 -32.22 14.58 -10.86
C ARG A 102 -32.65 15.98 -11.31
N PRO A 103 -32.14 16.52 -12.43
CA PRO A 103 -32.73 17.69 -13.04
C PRO A 103 -33.92 17.26 -13.90
N GLN A 104 -35.10 17.77 -13.57
CA GLN A 104 -36.18 17.94 -14.54
C GLN A 104 -35.79 19.07 -15.50
N THR A 105 -36.12 18.84 -16.77
CA THR A 105 -36.08 19.77 -17.91
C THR A 105 -36.58 21.17 -17.60
N GLU A 106 -35.84 22.19 -18.04
CA GLU A 106 -36.37 23.30 -18.85
C GLU A 106 -35.25 24.14 -19.49
N THR A 107 -35.64 24.87 -20.51
CA THR A 107 -34.88 25.30 -21.70
C THR A 107 -34.12 26.63 -21.61
N SER A 108 -33.06 26.70 -22.42
CA SER A 108 -32.47 27.87 -23.12
C SER A 108 -31.92 29.06 -22.32
N HIS A 109 -30.62 29.34 -22.49
CA HIS A 109 -30.14 30.45 -23.35
C HIS A 109 -28.62 30.35 -23.58
N GLN A 110 -28.21 30.73 -24.80
CA GLN A 110 -26.84 30.75 -25.30
C GLN A 110 -26.02 31.90 -24.70
N ALA A 111 -24.75 31.64 -24.35
CA ALA A 111 -23.69 32.65 -24.41
C ALA A 111 -22.33 31.95 -24.60
N GLN A 112 -21.63 32.37 -25.66
CA GLN A 112 -20.31 31.93 -26.05
C GLN A 112 -19.24 32.57 -25.16
N THR A 113 -18.25 31.81 -24.68
CA THR A 113 -16.92 32.34 -24.40
C THR A 113 -15.88 31.24 -24.59
N GLN A 114 -15.01 31.43 -25.57
CA GLN A 114 -13.75 30.68 -25.72
C GLN A 114 -12.78 31.11 -24.62
N VAL A 115 -11.88 30.20 -24.22
CA VAL A 115 -10.41 30.37 -24.12
C VAL A 115 -9.80 29.55 -22.97
N GLN A 116 -8.71 28.87 -23.34
CA GLN A 116 -7.60 28.32 -22.54
C GLN A 116 -7.74 26.94 -21.88
N ALA A 117 -7.16 25.96 -22.60
CA ALA A 117 -6.60 24.73 -22.06
C ALA A 117 -5.61 25.05 -20.94
N GLN A 118 -6.02 24.86 -19.69
CA GLN A 118 -5.13 24.87 -18.54
C GLN A 118 -4.45 23.51 -18.40
N ALA A 119 -3.13 23.57 -18.32
CA ALA A 119 -2.22 22.44 -18.19
C ALA A 119 -2.58 21.54 -16.99
N ARG A 120 -2.51 20.22 -17.21
CA ARG A 120 -2.56 19.22 -16.14
C ARG A 120 -1.49 19.53 -15.08
N PRO A 121 -1.80 19.59 -13.78
CA PRO A 121 -0.77 19.60 -12.76
C PRO A 121 -0.05 18.25 -12.82
N GLN A 122 1.22 18.27 -13.20
CA GLN A 122 2.11 17.14 -12.97
C GLN A 122 2.29 17.00 -11.46
N VAL A 123 1.82 15.89 -10.90
CA VAL A 123 2.17 15.48 -9.53
C VAL A 123 3.65 15.11 -9.55
N GLN A 124 4.51 16.11 -9.38
CA GLN A 124 5.90 15.89 -9.01
C GLN A 124 5.87 15.32 -7.60
N LYS A 125 6.12 14.01 -7.48
CA LYS A 125 6.50 13.42 -6.19
C LYS A 125 7.78 14.13 -5.75
N LYS A 126 7.64 15.14 -4.90
CA LYS A 126 8.76 15.79 -4.25
C LYS A 126 9.30 14.74 -3.28
N ILE A 127 10.39 14.08 -3.67
CA ILE A 127 11.21 13.30 -2.75
C ILE A 127 11.71 14.33 -1.74
N VAL A 128 11.09 14.35 -0.56
CA VAL A 128 11.59 15.14 0.56
C VAL A 128 12.81 14.40 1.07
N THR A 129 13.99 14.79 0.59
CA THR A 129 15.24 14.54 1.32
C THR A 129 15.30 15.59 2.42
N PRO A 130 15.13 15.26 3.72
CA PRO A 130 15.29 16.26 4.74
C PRO A 130 16.79 16.51 4.94
N GLN A 131 17.28 17.64 4.42
CA GLN A 131 18.49 18.28 4.91
C GLN A 131 18.18 19.07 6.19
N VAL A 132 17.80 18.42 7.29
CA VAL A 132 17.80 19.01 8.64
C VAL A 132 17.96 17.86 9.64
N GLY A 133 18.85 18.02 10.63
CA GLY A 133 19.07 17.05 11.71
C GLY A 133 17.86 16.90 12.63
N ILE A 134 16.83 16.18 12.18
CA ILE A 134 15.71 15.75 13.01
C ILE A 134 16.25 14.72 13.99
N ARG A 135 16.24 15.06 15.28
CA ARG A 135 16.67 14.17 16.36
C ARG A 135 15.54 13.17 16.62
N ILE A 136 15.55 12.04 15.92
CA ILE A 136 14.62 10.93 16.18
C ILE A 136 14.95 10.37 17.56
N PRO A 137 14.05 10.47 18.57
CA PRO A 137 14.31 9.88 19.87
C PRO A 137 14.25 8.34 19.74
N ALA A 138 15.22 7.66 20.36
CA ALA A 138 15.14 6.21 20.52
C ALA A 138 13.91 5.82 21.34
N VAL A 139 13.29 4.68 21.02
CA VAL A 139 12.16 4.19 21.80
C VAL A 139 12.67 3.65 23.13
N ALA A 140 12.21 4.23 24.24
CA ALA A 140 12.53 3.72 25.57
C ALA A 140 12.00 2.28 25.73
N GLU A 141 12.76 1.42 26.41
CA GLU A 141 12.45 -0.02 26.51
C GLU A 141 11.04 -0.29 27.04
N GLU A 142 10.54 0.56 27.95
CA GLU A 142 9.20 0.42 28.51
C GLU A 142 8.06 0.65 27.50
N TYR A 143 8.33 1.33 26.37
CA TYR A 143 7.32 1.64 25.35
C TYR A 143 7.27 0.61 24.21
N LYS A 144 8.33 -0.17 24.00
CA LYS A 144 8.41 -1.17 22.92
C LYS A 144 7.26 -2.18 22.87
N PRO A 145 6.61 -2.58 24.00
CA PRO A 145 5.43 -3.43 23.96
C PRO A 145 4.13 -2.73 23.49
N TYR A 146 4.16 -1.42 23.24
CA TYR A 146 2.98 -0.60 22.98
C TYR A 146 3.08 0.27 21.72
N VAL A 147 4.21 0.24 21.02
CA VAL A 147 4.44 1.07 19.83
C VAL A 147 4.84 0.22 18.63
N THR A 148 4.51 0.73 17.45
CA THR A 148 4.86 0.10 16.18
C THR A 148 6.33 0.33 15.89
N MET A 149 7.02 -0.74 15.52
CA MET A 149 8.43 -0.72 15.19
C MET A 149 8.64 -1.42 13.85
N TRP A 150 9.69 -1.03 13.14
CA TRP A 150 10.10 -1.72 11.92
C TRP A 150 11.62 -1.91 11.89
N GLY A 151 12.09 -2.76 10.98
CA GLY A 151 13.52 -3.01 10.80
C GLY A 151 13.79 -3.58 9.42
N ASN A 152 15.01 -3.35 8.92
CA ASN A 152 15.43 -3.86 7.62
C ASN A 152 15.50 -5.39 7.59
N ASP A 153 15.44 -5.96 6.39
CA ASP A 153 15.70 -7.38 6.17
C ASP A 153 17.16 -7.73 6.58
N PRO A 154 17.37 -8.76 7.42
CA PRO A 154 18.71 -9.12 7.90
C PRO A 154 19.57 -9.84 6.85
N ILE A 155 18.96 -10.45 5.83
CA ILE A 155 19.64 -11.17 4.76
C ILE A 155 20.13 -10.18 3.71
N TRP A 156 19.29 -9.20 3.38
CA TRP A 156 19.45 -8.32 2.23
C TRP A 156 19.84 -6.89 2.61
N ARG A 157 21.04 -6.47 2.21
CA ARG A 157 21.49 -5.07 2.32
C ARG A 157 20.78 -4.22 1.27
N SER A 158 19.94 -3.32 1.76
CA SER A 158 19.27 -2.27 1.00
C SER A 158 19.46 -0.91 1.69
N GLY A 159 18.84 0.12 1.16
CA GLY A 159 18.66 1.39 1.84
C GLY A 159 17.89 1.17 3.14
N SER A 160 17.77 2.22 3.95
CA SER A 160 17.07 2.10 5.22
C SER A 160 15.63 2.57 5.10
N SER A 161 14.78 1.98 5.93
CA SER A 161 13.57 2.66 6.39
C SER A 161 13.97 3.90 7.16
N TRP A 162 13.15 4.95 7.05
CA TRP A 162 13.38 6.20 7.74
C TRP A 162 12.10 6.67 8.44
N PRO A 163 12.11 6.91 9.77
CA PRO A 163 13.17 6.61 10.74
C PRO A 163 13.57 5.12 10.80
N GLN A 164 14.73 4.76 11.36
CA GLN A 164 15.20 3.35 11.31
C GLN A 164 14.47 2.40 12.28
N GLU A 165 14.01 2.89 13.43
CA GLU A 165 13.46 2.05 14.51
C GLU A 165 11.92 1.92 14.43
N TYR A 166 11.23 2.96 13.95
CA TYR A 166 9.78 3.01 13.85
C TYR A 166 9.34 3.94 12.70
N PRO A 167 8.15 3.73 12.12
CA PRO A 167 7.63 4.60 11.07
C PRO A 167 7.21 5.96 11.61
N SER A 168 7.39 7.02 10.80
CA SER A 168 6.74 8.31 11.05
C SER A 168 5.28 8.27 10.58
N PRO A 169 4.44 9.24 10.98
CA PRO A 169 3.06 9.29 10.50
C PRO A 169 2.94 9.37 8.96
N GLU A 170 3.92 9.98 8.28
CA GLU A 170 3.96 10.11 6.81
C GLU A 170 4.15 8.77 6.11
N ALA A 171 4.73 7.77 6.79
CA ALA A 171 4.88 6.42 6.27
C ALA A 171 3.54 5.69 6.09
N PHE A 172 2.43 6.28 6.53
CA PHE A 172 1.06 5.78 6.38
C PHE A 172 0.25 6.69 5.44
N PRO A 173 0.41 6.55 4.11
CA PRO A 173 -0.31 7.39 3.15
C PRO A 173 -1.83 7.24 3.23
N SER A 174 -2.33 6.06 3.60
CA SER A 174 -3.76 5.74 3.78
C SER A 174 -4.37 6.24 5.09
N ALA A 175 -3.60 6.87 5.99
CA ALA A 175 -4.12 7.39 7.25
C ALA A 175 -5.15 8.51 7.01
N VAL A 176 -6.30 8.41 7.68
CA VAL A 176 -7.39 9.39 7.57
C VAL A 176 -7.45 10.37 8.74
N GLU A 177 -6.86 10.01 9.88
CA GLU A 177 -6.78 10.84 11.08
C GLU A 177 -5.45 10.58 11.79
N ILE A 178 -4.76 11.64 12.23
CA ILE A 178 -3.53 11.52 13.01
C ILE A 178 -3.65 12.42 14.22
N MET A 179 -3.59 11.83 15.42
CA MET A 179 -3.74 12.55 16.67
C MET A 179 -2.55 12.30 17.59
N ALA A 180 -1.87 13.38 17.97
CA ALA A 180 -0.83 13.38 18.99
C ALA A 180 -1.42 13.52 20.39
N GLY A 181 -0.58 13.30 21.39
CA GLY A 181 -0.89 13.73 22.75
C GLY A 181 -1.86 12.81 23.47
N LEU A 182 -1.97 11.55 23.04
CA LEU A 182 -2.92 10.60 23.60
C LEU A 182 -2.27 9.75 24.71
N PRO A 183 -2.93 9.58 25.88
CA PRO A 183 -2.49 8.60 26.86
C PRO A 183 -2.80 7.18 26.37
N LEU A 184 -2.02 6.21 26.83
CA LEU A 184 -2.34 4.77 26.68
C LEU A 184 -2.84 4.25 28.03
N LEU A 185 -3.87 3.40 28.01
CA LEU A 185 -4.51 2.89 29.24
C LEU A 185 -3.56 2.02 30.09
N GLU A 186 -2.51 1.49 29.48
CA GLU A 186 -1.51 0.61 30.10
C GLU A 186 -0.36 1.37 30.75
N LEU A 187 -0.23 2.67 30.47
CA LEU A 187 0.91 3.48 30.90
C LEU A 187 0.44 4.68 31.72
N PRO A 188 1.33 5.29 32.51
CA PRO A 188 1.01 6.51 33.25
C PRO A 188 0.45 7.60 32.33
N GLU A 189 -0.59 8.28 32.80
CA GLU A 189 -1.35 9.25 32.01
C GLU A 189 -0.53 10.45 31.55
N GLU A 190 0.68 10.69 32.07
CA GLU A 190 1.58 11.77 31.64
C GLU A 190 2.31 11.47 30.34
N LYS A 191 2.32 10.20 29.89
CA LYS A 191 2.92 9.81 28.62
C LYS A 191 1.97 10.14 27.46
N ARG A 192 2.54 10.52 26.31
CA ARG A 192 1.81 11.10 25.17
C ARG A 192 2.24 10.39 23.89
N PHE A 193 1.35 9.59 23.33
CA PHE A 193 1.59 8.79 22.13
C PHE A 193 0.85 9.39 20.94
N ILE A 194 1.06 8.77 19.78
CA ILE A 194 0.48 9.19 18.52
C ILE A 194 -0.34 8.04 17.96
N ALA A 195 -1.59 8.34 17.59
CA ALA A 195 -2.48 7.41 16.91
C ALA A 195 -2.57 7.79 15.44
N VAL A 196 -2.29 6.84 14.56
CA VAL A 196 -2.46 6.96 13.10
C VAL A 196 -3.65 6.11 12.69
N GLY A 197 -4.81 6.76 12.59
CA GLY A 197 -6.11 6.15 12.36
C GLY A 197 -6.38 5.82 10.89
N HIS A 198 -6.87 4.61 10.66
CA HIS A 198 -7.23 4.06 9.36
C HIS A 198 -8.68 3.57 9.37
N GLU A 199 -9.34 3.71 8.22
CA GLU A 199 -10.73 3.25 8.06
C GLU A 199 -10.81 1.72 8.09
N VAL A 200 -11.94 1.24 8.62
CA VAL A 200 -12.22 -0.19 8.76
C VAL A 200 -13.46 -0.52 7.94
N GLU A 201 -13.35 -1.54 7.12
CA GLU A 201 -14.39 -2.01 6.21
C GLU A 201 -14.84 -3.42 6.58
N TYR A 202 -16.03 -3.82 6.14
CA TYR A 202 -16.58 -5.15 6.41
C TYR A 202 -16.42 -6.07 5.20
N ASP A 203 -15.68 -7.16 5.37
CA ASP A 203 -15.60 -8.24 4.40
C ASP A 203 -16.79 -9.19 4.62
N ARG A 204 -17.78 -9.10 3.72
CA ARG A 204 -18.99 -9.94 3.78
C ARG A 204 -18.72 -11.40 3.51
N GLU A 205 -17.71 -11.72 2.70
CA GLU A 205 -17.39 -13.11 2.33
C GLU A 205 -16.72 -13.83 3.51
N ARG A 206 -15.79 -13.15 4.19
CA ARG A 206 -15.11 -13.70 5.38
C ARG A 206 -15.90 -13.50 6.66
N GLY A 207 -16.86 -12.58 6.66
CA GLY A 207 -17.57 -12.17 7.86
C GLY A 207 -16.61 -11.59 8.92
N LEU A 208 -15.63 -10.81 8.49
CA LEU A 208 -14.64 -10.16 9.35
C LEU A 208 -14.58 -8.67 8.99
N TRP A 209 -14.13 -7.86 9.93
CA TRP A 209 -13.73 -6.49 9.62
C TRP A 209 -12.29 -6.52 9.10
N TYR A 210 -11.93 -5.58 8.23
CA TYR A 210 -10.55 -5.42 7.78
C TYR A 210 -10.15 -3.96 7.68
N CYS A 211 -8.84 -3.74 7.78
CA CYS A 211 -8.21 -2.45 7.57
C CYS A 211 -7.00 -2.65 6.67
N ASP A 212 -6.91 -1.89 5.58
CA ASP A 212 -5.74 -1.88 4.70
C ASP A 212 -4.78 -0.75 5.12
N LEU A 213 -3.56 -1.14 5.48
CA LEU A 213 -2.47 -0.25 5.86
C LEU A 213 -1.52 -0.11 4.67
N GLU A 214 -1.66 0.95 3.87
CA GLU A 214 -0.62 1.33 2.91
C GLU A 214 0.60 1.84 3.69
N LEU A 215 1.80 1.41 3.27
CA LEU A 215 3.05 1.66 3.99
C LEU A 215 4.12 2.14 3.01
N ASP A 216 4.81 3.22 3.38
CA ASP A 216 6.02 3.69 2.68
C ASP A 216 7.27 3.45 3.54
N PRO A 217 7.99 2.34 3.31
CA PRO A 217 9.24 2.05 4.01
C PRO A 217 10.46 2.77 3.41
N GLY A 218 10.28 3.70 2.48
CA GLY A 218 11.38 4.39 1.81
C GLY A 218 12.21 3.45 0.96
N GLN A 219 13.50 3.30 1.29
CA GLN A 219 14.47 2.55 0.49
C GLN A 219 14.77 1.14 1.03
N ALA A 220 14.04 0.70 2.07
CA ALA A 220 14.18 -0.66 2.60
C ALA A 220 13.53 -1.70 1.70
N TYR A 221 14.27 -2.78 1.44
CA TYR A 221 13.78 -3.95 0.73
C TYR A 221 13.30 -5.02 1.71
N PHE A 222 12.04 -5.44 1.62
CA PHE A 222 11.41 -6.43 2.51
C PHE A 222 11.57 -6.17 4.02
N PRO A 223 11.43 -4.92 4.52
CA PRO A 223 11.54 -4.68 5.94
C PRO A 223 10.42 -5.39 6.71
N PHE A 224 10.71 -5.72 7.96
CA PHE A 224 9.76 -6.26 8.91
C PHE A 224 9.12 -5.13 9.69
N ILE A 225 7.82 -5.25 9.97
CA ILE A 225 7.07 -4.37 10.85
C ILE A 225 6.35 -5.18 11.91
N ARG A 226 6.39 -4.70 13.15
CA ARG A 226 5.58 -5.18 14.27
C ARG A 226 4.58 -4.09 14.62
N LEU A 227 3.30 -4.34 14.37
CA LEU A 227 2.26 -3.34 14.59
C LEU A 227 1.81 -3.35 16.05
N ALA A 228 1.64 -2.15 16.60
CA ALA A 228 0.90 -1.88 17.82
C ALA A 228 -0.43 -1.25 17.42
N LEU A 229 -1.53 -1.95 17.65
CA LEU A 229 -2.85 -1.58 17.16
C LEU A 229 -3.81 -1.27 18.32
N ALA A 230 -4.58 -0.21 18.19
CA ALA A 230 -5.68 0.12 19.10
C ALA A 230 -6.91 0.52 18.30
N ARG A 231 -8.09 0.37 18.87
CA ARG A 231 -9.28 1.04 18.35
C ARG A 231 -9.24 2.51 18.76
N PHE A 232 -9.63 3.39 17.86
CA PHE A 232 -9.46 4.83 18.01
C PHE A 232 -10.75 5.56 17.64
N GLN A 233 -11.26 6.35 18.58
CA GLN A 233 -12.39 7.25 18.38
C GLN A 233 -11.90 8.69 18.40
N PRO A 234 -11.80 9.36 17.24
CA PRO A 234 -11.37 10.76 17.17
C PRO A 234 -12.30 11.72 17.93
N ASP A 235 -13.62 11.45 17.89
CA ASP A 235 -14.63 12.27 18.57
C ASP A 235 -14.93 11.69 19.97
N SER A 236 -14.01 11.90 20.91
CA SER A 236 -14.06 11.33 22.25
C SER A 236 -13.90 12.37 23.35
N VAL A 237 -14.42 12.08 24.55
CA VAL A 237 -14.00 12.83 25.75
C VAL A 237 -12.49 12.62 26.01
N PRO A 238 -11.79 13.60 26.60
CA PRO A 238 -10.37 13.46 26.94
C PRO A 238 -10.09 12.17 27.72
N GLY A 239 -9.04 11.43 27.32
CA GLY A 239 -8.65 10.17 27.94
C GLY A 239 -9.37 8.91 27.45
N ALA A 240 -10.50 9.04 26.74
CA ALA A 240 -11.28 7.89 26.25
C ALA A 240 -11.09 7.58 24.74
N HIS A 241 -10.05 8.11 24.11
CA HIS A 241 -9.89 8.05 22.64
C HIS A 241 -9.43 6.67 22.15
N LEU A 242 -8.59 5.99 22.94
CA LEU A 242 -7.92 4.76 22.54
C LEU A 242 -8.34 3.59 23.42
N SER A 243 -8.52 2.42 22.81
CA SER A 243 -8.54 1.15 23.53
C SER A 243 -7.16 0.80 24.09
N LYS A 244 -7.09 -0.31 24.82
CA LYS A 244 -5.82 -1.01 25.05
C LYS A 244 -5.16 -1.41 23.73
N VAL A 245 -3.83 -1.41 23.72
CA VAL A 245 -2.96 -1.76 22.60
C VAL A 245 -2.84 -3.28 22.47
N VAL A 246 -2.87 -3.75 21.23
CA VAL A 246 -2.63 -5.14 20.84
C VAL A 246 -1.45 -5.20 19.89
N MET A 247 -0.46 -6.03 20.23
CA MET A 247 0.68 -6.28 19.37
C MET A 247 0.39 -7.38 18.36
N THR A 248 0.78 -7.18 17.12
CA THR A 248 0.75 -8.23 16.09
C THR A 248 2.07 -9.01 16.05
N ASN A 249 2.05 -10.15 15.35
CA ASN A 249 3.28 -10.78 14.88
C ASN A 249 3.97 -9.90 13.83
N LEU A 250 5.23 -10.20 13.56
CA LEU A 250 6.00 -9.54 12.51
C LEU A 250 5.38 -9.84 11.14
N ALA A 251 5.27 -8.81 10.31
CA ALA A 251 4.88 -8.90 8.91
C ALA A 251 5.97 -8.28 8.03
N GLN A 252 6.12 -8.77 6.80
CA GLN A 252 7.03 -8.17 5.82
C GLN A 252 6.26 -7.19 4.93
N ILE A 253 6.87 -6.03 4.67
CA ILE A 253 6.35 -5.05 3.71
C ILE A 253 6.97 -5.39 2.34
N LEU A 254 6.13 -5.80 1.39
CA LEU A 254 6.61 -6.18 0.06
C LEU A 254 6.92 -4.94 -0.79
N PRO A 255 7.91 -5.01 -1.70
CA PRO A 255 8.31 -3.86 -2.46
C PRO A 255 7.35 -3.59 -3.63
N GLU A 256 7.02 -2.31 -3.83
CA GLU A 256 6.18 -1.85 -4.94
C GLU A 256 6.93 -1.95 -6.28
N ARG A 257 6.15 -2.08 -7.36
CA ARG A 257 6.70 -2.20 -8.72
C ARG A 257 5.95 -1.32 -9.70
N ASN A 258 6.71 -0.64 -10.56
CA ASN A 258 6.18 0.11 -11.69
C ASN A 258 6.69 -0.52 -12.98
N LEU A 259 5.80 -1.16 -13.71
CA LEU A 259 6.06 -1.78 -15.00
C LEU A 259 5.60 -0.85 -16.13
N ALA A 260 6.44 -0.69 -17.14
CA ALA A 260 6.09 -0.09 -18.42
C ALA A 260 6.44 -1.06 -19.55
N VAL A 261 5.45 -1.40 -20.36
CA VAL A 261 5.57 -2.21 -21.57
C VAL A 261 5.33 -1.30 -22.77
N THR A 262 6.31 -1.19 -23.67
CA THR A 262 6.31 -0.21 -24.76
C THR A 262 6.45 -0.91 -26.10
N PHE A 263 5.56 -0.59 -27.05
CA PHE A 263 5.62 -1.11 -28.41
C PHE A 263 6.47 -0.23 -29.29
N ASN A 264 7.42 -0.83 -30.00
CA ASN A 264 8.16 -0.12 -31.00
C ASN A 264 7.29 0.05 -32.26
N ARG A 265 6.78 1.26 -32.51
CA ARG A 265 5.90 1.55 -33.67
C ARG A 265 6.61 1.32 -35.01
N SER A 266 7.94 1.46 -35.04
CA SER A 266 8.75 1.22 -36.25
C SER A 266 9.10 -0.25 -36.44
N ASN A 267 8.98 -1.07 -35.40
CA ASN A 267 9.24 -2.51 -35.42
C ASN A 267 8.25 -3.25 -34.52
N LEU A 268 7.10 -3.61 -35.08
CA LEU A 268 6.00 -4.27 -34.34
C LEU A 268 6.38 -5.67 -33.78
N ALA A 269 7.51 -6.22 -34.21
CA ALA A 269 8.04 -7.48 -33.66
C ALA A 269 8.85 -7.27 -32.37
N GLU A 270 8.95 -6.05 -31.84
CA GLU A 270 9.76 -5.73 -30.67
C GLU A 270 8.97 -5.01 -29.59
N ILE A 271 9.07 -5.54 -28.36
CA ILE A 271 8.45 -4.97 -27.17
C ILE A 271 9.55 -4.59 -26.18
N GLY A 272 9.56 -3.33 -25.77
CA GLY A 272 10.43 -2.80 -24.72
C GLY A 272 9.80 -2.93 -23.34
N PHE A 273 10.61 -3.25 -22.34
CA PHE A 273 10.21 -3.38 -20.94
C PHE A 273 11.03 -2.45 -20.07
N THR A 274 10.37 -1.85 -19.09
CA THR A 274 11.01 -1.14 -18.00
C THR A 274 10.28 -1.50 -16.72
N LEU A 275 10.96 -2.17 -15.80
CA LEU A 275 10.46 -2.39 -14.44
C LEU A 275 11.25 -1.48 -13.50
N SER A 276 10.60 -0.83 -12.53
CA SER A 276 11.31 -0.09 -11.49
C SER A 276 10.73 -0.32 -10.10
N GLY A 277 11.59 -0.20 -9.10
CA GLY A 277 11.24 -0.34 -7.69
C GLY A 277 12.48 -0.59 -6.81
N VAL A 278 12.26 -0.72 -5.51
CA VAL A 278 13.32 -1.01 -4.54
C VAL A 278 13.77 -2.48 -4.64
N SER A 279 15.08 -2.71 -4.64
CA SER A 279 15.73 -4.03 -4.55
C SER A 279 16.95 -3.94 -3.63
N TYR A 280 17.43 -5.10 -3.18
CA TYR A 280 18.70 -5.23 -2.48
C TYR A 280 19.89 -4.98 -3.42
N SER A 281 21.02 -4.57 -2.84
CA SER A 281 22.29 -4.37 -3.57
C SER A 281 23.28 -5.52 -3.36
N ARG A 282 23.28 -6.08 -2.15
CA ARG A 282 24.13 -7.19 -1.71
C ARG A 282 23.41 -7.88 -0.57
N GLY A 283 23.54 -9.18 -0.42
CA GLY A 283 23.17 -9.89 0.81
C GLY A 283 24.29 -10.81 1.25
N GLN A 284 24.07 -11.48 2.38
CA GLN A 284 24.92 -12.62 2.74
C GLN A 284 24.75 -13.79 1.76
N ALA A 285 23.59 -13.90 1.11
CA ALA A 285 23.24 -15.00 0.23
C ALA A 285 23.62 -14.81 -1.25
N ALA A 286 23.69 -13.57 -1.76
CA ALA A 286 24.08 -13.27 -3.15
C ALA A 286 24.35 -11.76 -3.36
N VAL A 287 24.92 -11.41 -4.51
CA VAL A 287 25.02 -10.03 -4.99
C VAL A 287 23.73 -9.66 -5.75
N GLY A 288 23.19 -8.47 -5.48
CA GLY A 288 21.98 -7.95 -6.13
C GLY A 288 22.27 -7.06 -7.34
N PRO A 289 21.24 -6.43 -7.91
CA PRO A 289 19.83 -6.54 -7.52
C PRO A 289 19.17 -7.84 -7.97
N GLY A 290 17.89 -8.01 -7.62
CA GLY A 290 17.06 -9.10 -8.11
C GLY A 290 17.11 -9.21 -9.64
N VAL A 291 16.88 -10.41 -10.16
CA VAL A 291 16.93 -10.71 -11.59
C VAL A 291 15.52 -10.65 -12.15
N VAL A 292 15.31 -9.82 -13.17
CA VAL A 292 14.02 -9.71 -13.86
C VAL A 292 14.09 -10.42 -15.19
N GLU A 293 13.18 -11.36 -15.40
CA GLU A 293 13.01 -12.11 -16.64
C GLU A 293 11.65 -11.79 -17.25
N VAL A 294 11.64 -11.70 -18.58
CA VAL A 294 10.41 -11.60 -19.36
C VAL A 294 10.38 -12.76 -20.33
N SER A 295 9.26 -13.48 -20.37
CA SER A 295 9.06 -14.58 -21.31
C SER A 295 7.74 -14.40 -22.06
N LEU A 296 7.75 -14.73 -23.35
CA LEU A 296 6.50 -14.95 -24.09
C LEU A 296 5.97 -16.33 -23.72
N GLU A 297 4.69 -16.41 -23.33
CA GLU A 297 4.03 -17.68 -23.04
C GLU A 297 2.91 -17.94 -24.04
N THR A 298 2.74 -19.20 -24.41
CA THR A 298 1.67 -19.67 -25.29
C THR A 298 0.74 -20.62 -24.54
N LYS A 299 -0.52 -20.68 -24.97
CA LYS A 299 -1.51 -21.58 -24.37
C LYS A 299 -1.41 -22.99 -24.96
N LYS A 300 -1.31 -24.00 -24.10
CA LYS A 300 -1.59 -25.40 -24.42
C LYS A 300 -3.10 -25.59 -24.54
N PHE A 301 -3.54 -26.05 -25.70
CA PHE A 301 -4.95 -26.26 -25.99
C PHE A 301 -5.62 -27.32 -25.10
N ASN A 302 -4.85 -28.24 -24.52
CA ASN A 302 -5.37 -29.39 -23.77
C ASN A 302 -5.52 -29.14 -22.26
N LEU A 303 -5.24 -27.93 -21.76
CA LEU A 303 -5.30 -27.60 -20.33
C LEU A 303 -6.20 -26.38 -20.06
N PRO A 304 -6.81 -26.31 -18.86
CA PRO A 304 -7.53 -25.11 -18.42
C PRO A 304 -6.67 -23.86 -18.50
N GLU A 305 -7.31 -22.69 -18.65
CA GLU A 305 -6.63 -21.40 -18.86
C GLU A 305 -5.60 -21.08 -17.77
N GLU A 306 -5.82 -21.48 -16.51
CA GLU A 306 -4.91 -21.14 -15.41
C GLU A 306 -3.61 -21.97 -15.41
N LEU A 307 -3.67 -23.22 -15.89
CA LEU A 307 -2.56 -24.18 -15.83
C LEU A 307 -1.90 -24.43 -17.20
N GLY A 308 -2.50 -23.92 -18.28
CA GLY A 308 -2.12 -24.25 -19.65
C GLY A 308 -1.03 -23.40 -20.28
N TRP A 309 -0.29 -22.57 -19.55
CA TRP A 309 0.68 -21.66 -20.17
C TRP A 309 2.11 -22.18 -20.05
N GLU A 310 2.85 -22.15 -21.15
CA GLU A 310 4.27 -22.50 -21.17
C GLU A 310 5.13 -21.44 -21.85
N PRO A 311 6.38 -21.22 -21.40
CA PRO A 311 7.31 -20.33 -22.07
C PRO A 311 7.61 -20.83 -23.49
N VAL A 312 7.53 -19.92 -24.46
CA VAL A 312 7.97 -20.18 -25.83
C VAL A 312 9.51 -20.26 -25.83
N GLN A 313 10.06 -21.36 -26.32
CA GLN A 313 11.50 -21.59 -26.32
C GLN A 313 12.25 -20.43 -27.00
N GLY A 314 13.35 -19.99 -26.38
CA GLY A 314 14.20 -18.91 -26.90
C GLY A 314 13.62 -17.49 -26.77
N THR A 315 12.47 -17.32 -26.12
CA THR A 315 11.82 -16.01 -25.91
C THR A 315 11.95 -15.47 -24.48
N THR A 316 12.74 -16.11 -23.62
CA THR A 316 13.03 -15.58 -22.30
C THR A 316 14.20 -14.62 -22.39
N VAL A 317 14.00 -13.38 -21.94
CA VAL A 317 15.03 -12.34 -21.88
C VAL A 317 15.21 -11.87 -20.45
N THR A 318 16.46 -11.75 -20.02
CA THR A 318 16.81 -11.14 -18.73
C THR A 318 16.99 -9.63 -18.93
N LEU A 319 16.24 -8.83 -18.18
CA LEU A 319 16.35 -7.38 -18.21
C LEU A 319 17.62 -6.91 -17.49
N LYS A 320 18.26 -5.87 -18.03
CA LYS A 320 19.49 -5.32 -17.48
C LYS A 320 19.17 -4.31 -16.38
N PRO A 321 19.65 -4.50 -15.14
CA PRO A 321 19.48 -3.52 -14.07
C PRO A 321 20.37 -2.29 -14.27
N GLN A 322 19.87 -1.14 -13.84
CA GLN A 322 20.61 0.11 -13.67
C GLN A 322 20.10 0.82 -12.40
N ASN A 323 20.96 1.57 -11.72
CA ASN A 323 20.53 2.38 -10.57
C ASN A 323 19.56 3.47 -11.05
N ALA A 324 18.51 3.74 -10.28
CA ALA A 324 17.52 4.76 -10.62
C ALA A 324 18.08 6.19 -10.50
N GLY A 325 19.04 6.41 -9.59
CA GLY A 325 19.76 7.68 -9.44
C GLY A 325 21.01 7.54 -8.57
N ALA A 326 21.87 8.57 -8.59
CA ALA A 326 23.12 8.57 -7.81
C ALA A 326 22.90 8.61 -6.28
N MET A 327 21.77 9.15 -5.83
CA MET A 327 21.41 9.28 -4.40
C MET A 327 20.47 8.17 -3.91
N GLU A 328 19.91 7.34 -4.80
CA GLU A 328 18.97 6.27 -4.45
C GLU A 328 19.73 4.94 -4.40
N THR A 329 20.16 4.53 -3.21
CA THR A 329 21.07 3.39 -3.01
C THR A 329 20.43 2.02 -3.25
N SER A 330 19.10 1.95 -3.35
CA SER A 330 18.38 0.67 -3.51
C SER A 330 17.20 0.73 -4.47
N SER A 331 17.05 1.83 -5.21
CA SER A 331 16.07 1.92 -6.28
C SER A 331 16.71 1.54 -7.61
N TYR A 332 16.11 0.57 -8.29
CA TYR A 332 16.62 0.02 -9.54
C TYR A 332 15.59 0.16 -10.66
N ILE A 333 16.11 0.23 -11.88
CA ILE A 333 15.34 0.17 -13.11
C ILE A 333 15.91 -0.98 -13.95
N TRP A 334 15.10 -1.98 -14.28
CA TRP A 334 15.46 -3.06 -15.18
C TRP A 334 14.89 -2.80 -16.57
N LYS A 335 15.76 -2.79 -17.59
CA LYS A 335 15.38 -2.51 -18.98
C LYS A 335 15.80 -3.62 -19.93
N GLY A 336 14.98 -3.85 -20.95
CA GLY A 336 15.32 -4.79 -22.01
C GLY A 336 14.21 -4.89 -23.04
N ASN A 337 14.47 -5.66 -24.09
CA ASN A 337 13.58 -5.79 -25.24
C ASN A 337 13.35 -7.27 -25.52
N LEU A 338 12.12 -7.62 -25.87
CA LEU A 338 11.76 -8.95 -26.34
C LEU A 338 11.39 -8.89 -27.82
N LYS A 339 11.96 -9.80 -28.61
CA LYS A 339 11.58 -10.01 -30.01
C LYS A 339 10.50 -11.08 -30.10
N LEU A 340 9.40 -10.75 -30.76
CA LEU A 340 8.29 -11.66 -31.01
C LEU A 340 8.63 -12.61 -32.18
N PRO A 341 8.31 -13.91 -32.08
CA PRO A 341 8.41 -14.82 -33.21
C PRO A 341 7.52 -14.40 -34.39
N LYS A 342 7.88 -14.81 -35.60
CA LYS A 342 7.05 -14.57 -36.79
C LYS A 342 5.79 -15.43 -36.75
N GLY A 343 4.67 -14.90 -37.24
CA GLY A 343 3.43 -15.65 -37.42
C GLY A 343 2.61 -15.90 -36.14
N ILE A 344 2.95 -15.25 -35.02
CA ILE A 344 2.17 -15.38 -33.78
C ILE A 344 0.77 -14.78 -33.92
N LYS A 345 -0.21 -15.44 -33.33
CA LYS A 345 -1.58 -14.92 -33.20
C LYS A 345 -1.71 -14.26 -31.82
N ILE A 346 -1.70 -12.93 -31.77
CA ILE A 346 -1.62 -12.14 -30.52
C ILE A 346 -2.53 -12.65 -29.39
N LYS A 347 -3.77 -13.07 -29.70
CA LYS A 347 -4.75 -13.60 -28.74
C LYS A 347 -4.30 -14.87 -27.98
N ASP A 348 -3.40 -15.65 -28.56
CA ASP A 348 -2.96 -16.94 -28.03
C ASP A 348 -1.70 -16.82 -27.15
N TYR A 349 -1.18 -15.59 -26.99
CA TYR A 349 0.05 -15.32 -26.26
C TYR A 349 -0.13 -14.30 -25.14
N ARG A 350 0.71 -14.41 -24.13
CA ARG A 350 0.85 -13.45 -23.04
C ARG A 350 2.31 -13.22 -22.70
N LEU A 351 2.59 -12.07 -22.10
CA LEU A 351 3.88 -11.77 -21.52
C LEU A 351 3.84 -12.10 -20.04
N ALA A 352 4.84 -12.83 -19.57
CA ALA A 352 5.06 -13.06 -18.16
C ALA A 352 6.35 -12.36 -17.73
N ILE A 353 6.20 -11.37 -16.85
CA ILE A 353 7.30 -10.62 -16.25
C ILE A 353 7.49 -11.18 -14.85
N ARG A 354 8.70 -11.63 -14.52
CA ARG A 354 9.02 -12.25 -13.23
C ARG A 354 10.30 -11.67 -12.67
N GLU A 355 10.27 -11.29 -11.40
CA GLU A 355 11.46 -10.91 -10.64
C GLU A 355 11.79 -11.99 -9.64
N TYR A 356 13.07 -12.32 -9.56
CA TYR A 356 13.60 -13.31 -8.64
C TYR A 356 14.70 -12.72 -7.76
N GLU A 357 14.65 -13.08 -6.49
CA GLU A 357 15.84 -13.12 -5.65
C GLU A 357 16.67 -14.35 -5.99
N ILE A 358 17.98 -14.17 -5.98
CA ILE A 358 18.95 -15.24 -6.25
C ILE A 358 19.65 -15.60 -4.95
N PHE A 359 19.72 -16.89 -4.65
CA PHE A 359 20.43 -17.44 -3.48
C PHE A 359 21.53 -18.37 -3.94
N ASP A 360 22.70 -18.25 -3.32
CA ASP A 360 23.76 -19.22 -3.47
C ASP A 360 23.43 -20.45 -2.63
N THR A 361 23.53 -21.63 -3.22
CA THR A 361 23.30 -22.90 -2.52
C THR A 361 24.63 -23.55 -2.13
N ASP A 362 24.59 -24.56 -1.27
CA ASP A 362 25.79 -25.34 -0.91
C ASP A 362 26.18 -26.35 -2.01
N GLU A 363 25.32 -26.54 -3.02
CA GLU A 363 25.57 -27.50 -4.10
C GLU A 363 26.50 -26.90 -5.16
N VAL A 364 27.56 -27.62 -5.51
CA VAL A 364 28.45 -27.24 -6.63
C VAL A 364 27.73 -27.45 -7.95
N ASP A 365 27.76 -26.44 -8.81
CA ASP A 365 27.25 -26.53 -10.17
C ASP A 365 28.25 -27.25 -11.07
N LYS A 366 28.08 -28.57 -11.18
CA LYS A 366 28.92 -29.46 -12.00
C LYS A 366 28.78 -29.21 -13.51
N THR A 367 27.82 -28.38 -13.94
CA THR A 367 27.63 -28.07 -15.37
C THR A 367 28.60 -26.98 -15.84
N VAL A 368 29.12 -26.16 -14.93
CA VAL A 368 30.03 -25.07 -15.26
C VAL A 368 31.47 -25.57 -15.22
N ARG A 369 32.12 -25.66 -16.39
CA ARG A 369 33.53 -26.06 -16.50
C ARG A 369 34.45 -24.88 -16.19
N THR A 370 34.68 -24.60 -14.90
CA THR A 370 35.62 -23.56 -14.43
C THR A 370 36.53 -24.09 -13.33
N THR A 371 37.70 -23.47 -13.15
CA THR A 371 38.61 -23.74 -12.03
C THR A 371 38.12 -23.17 -10.70
N ALA A 372 37.19 -22.21 -10.74
CA ALA A 372 36.54 -21.65 -9.55
C ALA A 372 35.33 -22.50 -9.14
N LEU A 373 35.14 -22.66 -7.83
CA LEU A 373 33.95 -23.29 -7.27
C LEU A 373 32.72 -22.41 -7.56
N VAL A 374 31.87 -22.86 -8.47
CA VAL A 374 30.58 -22.21 -8.76
C VAL A 374 29.49 -23.01 -8.08
N THR A 375 28.72 -22.39 -7.21
CA THR A 375 27.55 -23.01 -6.58
C THR A 375 26.31 -22.82 -7.43
N LYS A 376 25.39 -23.79 -7.36
CA LYS A 376 24.07 -23.66 -7.97
C LYS A 376 23.34 -22.49 -7.33
N LYS A 377 22.54 -21.82 -8.14
CA LYS A 377 21.71 -20.69 -7.72
C LYS A 377 20.26 -21.13 -7.57
N TYR A 378 19.63 -20.77 -6.46
CA TYR A 378 18.19 -20.92 -6.25
C TYR A 378 17.47 -19.60 -6.52
N LYS A 379 16.29 -19.67 -7.14
CA LYS A 379 15.47 -18.49 -7.47
C LYS A 379 14.22 -18.45 -6.59
N ARG A 380 14.03 -17.37 -5.83
CA ARG A 380 12.78 -17.09 -5.10
C ARG A 380 12.00 -16.02 -5.86
N LEU A 381 10.75 -16.31 -6.23
CA LEU A 381 9.88 -15.35 -6.92
C LEU A 381 9.47 -14.21 -5.97
N VAL A 382 9.65 -12.96 -6.40
CA VAL A 382 9.34 -11.73 -5.64
C VAL A 382 8.18 -10.96 -6.26
N TYR A 383 8.15 -10.90 -7.58
CA TYR A 383 7.11 -10.24 -8.34
C TYR A 383 6.82 -11.04 -9.58
N ALA A 384 5.55 -11.17 -9.91
CA ALA A 384 5.09 -11.68 -11.18
C ALA A 384 3.95 -10.81 -11.68
N GLU A 385 3.98 -10.48 -12.96
CA GLU A 385 2.87 -9.85 -13.63
C GLU A 385 2.67 -10.43 -15.02
N ILE A 386 1.39 -10.64 -15.34
CA ILE A 386 0.96 -11.17 -16.62
C ILE A 386 0.24 -10.06 -17.39
N ILE A 387 0.67 -9.85 -18.63
CA ILE A 387 0.04 -8.93 -19.58
C ILE A 387 -0.38 -9.75 -20.81
N LYS A 388 -1.67 -9.80 -21.13
CA LYS A 388 -2.11 -10.47 -22.36
C LYS A 388 -1.60 -9.65 -23.54
N LEU A 389 -1.10 -10.31 -24.57
CA LEU A 389 -0.55 -9.60 -25.72
C LEU A 389 -1.64 -8.80 -26.46
N LEU A 390 -2.92 -9.19 -26.31
CA LEU A 390 -4.08 -8.50 -26.84
C LEU A 390 -4.43 -7.19 -26.10
N ASP A 391 -4.02 -7.06 -24.83
CA ASP A 391 -4.30 -5.85 -24.02
C ASP A 391 -3.37 -4.69 -24.40
N LEU A 392 -2.28 -5.04 -25.08
CA LEU A 392 -1.24 -4.15 -25.55
C LEU A 392 -1.61 -3.51 -26.89
#